data_AF-A0AAF0XEQ6-F1
#
_entry.id   AF-A0AAF0XEQ6-F1
#
_cell.length_a   1.000
_cell.length_b   1.000
_cell.length_c   1.000
_cell.angle_alpha   90.00
_cell.angle_beta   90.00
_cell.angle_gamma   90.00
#
_symmetry.space_group_name_H-M   'P 1'
#
loop_
_entity.id
_entity.type
_entity.pdbx_description
1 polymer ?
#
loop_
_entity_poly.entity_id
_entity_poly.type
_entity_poly.pdbx_seq_one_letter_code
_entity_poly.pdbx_strand_id
1 'polypeptide(L)'
;MLVYHFFRVYTYRHWPNPMLLCVIENNGLGLSVWVPHRNPCDQTHHMPIITPAYPCMNSGYNVSTSTLHVMREQFQFVYLN
;
A
#
# COMPACT_ATOMS: atom_id res chain seq x y z
N MET A 1 -5.12 11.68 -19.00
CA MET A 1 -3.67 11.35 -18.96
C MET A 1 -3.37 10.52 -17.72
N LEU A 2 -2.52 9.49 -17.81
CA LEU A 2 -2.22 8.55 -16.71
C LEU A 2 -1.70 9.25 -15.44
N VAL A 3 -0.84 10.27 -15.61
CA VAL A 3 -0.23 11.03 -14.52
C VAL A 3 -1.27 11.70 -13.61
N TYR A 4 -2.28 12.36 -14.20
CA TYR A 4 -3.37 12.97 -13.42
C TYR A 4 -4.15 11.92 -12.60
N HIS A 5 -4.46 10.77 -13.20
CA HIS A 5 -5.16 9.70 -12.49
C HIS A 5 -4.32 9.09 -11.36
N PHE A 6 -3.01 8.98 -11.53
CA PHE A 6 -2.09 8.56 -10.47
C PHE A 6 -2.22 9.46 -9.25
N PHE A 7 -2.05 10.78 -9.40
CA PHE A 7 -2.15 11.72 -8.29
C PHE A 7 -3.55 11.75 -7.67
N ARG A 8 -4.60 11.66 -8.48
CA ARG A 8 -5.98 11.56 -7.98
C ARG A 8 -6.18 10.34 -7.09
N VAL A 9 -5.75 9.17 -7.55
CA VAL A 9 -5.92 7.90 -6.82
C VAL A 9 -5.17 7.93 -5.50
N TYR A 10 -3.91 8.40 -5.49
CA TYR A 10 -3.10 8.44 -4.28
C TYR A 10 -3.55 9.52 -3.29
N THR A 11 -4.07 10.65 -3.77
CA THR A 11 -4.61 11.74 -2.92
C THR A 11 -5.84 11.29 -2.15
N TYR A 12 -6.78 10.62 -2.81
CA TYR A 12 -8.03 10.17 -2.19
C TYR A 12 -7.95 8.77 -1.57
N ARG A 13 -6.77 8.15 -1.55
CA ARG A 13 -6.61 6.82 -0.98
C ARG A 13 -6.85 6.84 0.53
N HIS A 14 -7.75 5.98 1.00
CA HIS A 14 -7.99 5.75 2.43
C HIS A 14 -6.93 4.82 3.01
N TRP A 15 -5.73 5.32 3.25
CA TRP A 15 -4.71 4.59 4.00
C TRP A 15 -5.24 4.23 5.42
N PRO A 16 -5.01 3.01 5.92
CA PRO A 16 -4.10 1.97 5.41
C PRO A 16 -4.75 0.89 4.51
N ASN A 17 -5.82 1.17 3.76
CA ASN A 17 -6.40 0.15 2.87
C ASN A 17 -5.41 -0.27 1.76
N PRO A 18 -5.10 -1.57 1.61
CA PRO A 18 -3.99 -2.06 0.80
C PRO A 18 -4.20 -1.86 -0.70
N MET A 19 -3.17 -1.39 -1.39
CA MET A 19 -3.14 -1.39 -2.85
C MET A 19 -2.78 -2.78 -3.36
N LEU A 20 -3.75 -3.40 -4.03
CA LEU A 20 -3.64 -4.74 -4.61
C LEU A 20 -3.67 -4.61 -6.13
N LEU A 21 -2.75 -5.30 -6.81
CA LEU A 21 -2.78 -5.46 -8.27
C LEU A 21 -3.50 -6.75 -8.70
N CYS A 22 -3.53 -7.75 -7.82
CA CYS A 22 -4.23 -9.01 -7.97
C CYS A 22 -4.75 -9.48 -6.60
N VAL A 23 -5.55 -10.56 -6.60
CA VAL A 23 -5.95 -11.22 -5.36
C VAL A 23 -4.71 -11.81 -4.67
N ILE A 24 -4.65 -11.74 -3.34
CA ILE A 24 -3.59 -12.39 -2.57
C ILE A 24 -3.86 -13.89 -2.54
N GLU A 25 -3.00 -14.66 -3.20
CA GLU A 25 -3.07 -16.12 -3.24
C GLU A 25 -2.13 -16.75 -2.21
N ASN A 26 -2.56 -17.88 -1.64
CA ASN A 26 -1.70 -18.71 -0.80
C ASN A 26 -1.41 -20.03 -1.55
N ASN A 27 -0.19 -20.16 -2.05
CA ASN A 27 0.21 -21.31 -2.88
C ASN A 27 0.62 -22.54 -2.04
N GLY A 28 0.40 -22.52 -0.72
CA GLY A 28 0.62 -23.69 0.15
C GLY A 28 2.09 -24.05 0.39
N LEU A 29 3.05 -23.24 -0.05
CA LEU A 29 4.49 -23.50 0.11
C LEU A 29 5.03 -23.08 1.50
N GLY A 30 4.16 -22.70 2.44
CA GLY A 30 4.53 -22.37 3.82
C GLY A 30 5.37 -21.09 3.98
N LEU A 31 5.45 -20.23 2.96
CA LEU A 31 6.13 -18.94 3.07
C LEU A 31 5.22 -17.90 3.71
N SER A 32 5.82 -16.91 4.37
CA SER A 32 5.08 -15.79 4.95
C SER A 32 4.44 -14.95 3.84
N VAL A 33 3.15 -14.65 3.98
CA VAL A 33 2.38 -13.80 3.08
C VAL A 33 1.80 -12.66 3.91
N TRP A 34 1.74 -11.45 3.36
CA TRP A 34 1.11 -10.30 4.00
C TRP A 34 -0.39 -10.59 4.25
N VAL A 35 -0.78 -10.70 5.53
CA VAL A 35 -2.16 -11.00 5.92
C VAL A 35 -2.50 -10.21 7.19
N PRO A 36 -3.04 -8.97 7.07
CA PRO A 36 -3.28 -8.11 8.23
C PRO A 36 -4.25 -8.74 9.22
N HIS A 37 -5.26 -9.48 8.77
CA HIS A 37 -6.22 -10.11 9.69
C HIS A 37 -5.61 -11.23 10.56
N ARG A 38 -4.42 -11.74 10.23
CA ARG A 38 -3.77 -12.86 10.95
C ARG A 38 -2.45 -12.46 11.60
N ASN A 39 -1.74 -11.49 11.04
CA ASN A 39 -0.43 -11.06 11.52
C ASN A 39 -0.52 -9.64 12.12
N PRO A 40 -0.36 -9.47 13.45
CA PRO A 40 -0.38 -8.16 14.09
C PRO A 40 0.64 -7.18 13.53
N CYS A 41 1.81 -7.65 13.07
CA CYS A 41 2.81 -6.78 12.44
C CYS A 41 2.29 -6.18 11.12
N ASP A 42 1.49 -6.93 10.36
CA ASP A 42 0.92 -6.45 9.10
C ASP A 42 -0.22 -5.43 9.33
N GLN A 43 -0.89 -5.49 10.49
CA GLN A 43 -1.96 -4.56 10.88
C GLN A 43 -1.45 -3.13 11.13
N THR A 44 -0.17 -2.99 11.51
CA THR A 44 0.40 -1.69 11.87
C THR A 44 0.95 -0.91 10.67
N HIS A 45 0.95 -1.49 9.47
CA HIS A 45 1.47 -0.83 8.27
C HIS A 45 0.62 0.39 7.87
N HIS A 46 1.30 1.52 7.64
CA HIS A 46 0.64 2.79 7.33
C HIS A 46 0.24 2.94 5.85
N MET A 47 1.01 2.36 4.93
CA MET A 47 0.81 2.50 3.48
C MET A 47 1.06 1.17 2.75
N PRO A 48 0.18 0.16 2.92
CA PRO A 48 0.42 -1.16 2.33
C PRO A 48 0.25 -1.15 0.80
N ILE A 49 1.35 -1.47 0.11
CA ILE A 49 1.41 -1.65 -1.35
C ILE A 49 1.91 -3.07 -1.57
N ILE A 50 1.06 -3.95 -2.08
CA ILE A 50 1.32 -5.39 -2.03
C ILE A 50 1.93 -5.87 -3.34
N THR A 51 3.05 -6.58 -3.26
CA THR A 51 3.66 -7.25 -4.42
C THR A 51 2.73 -8.35 -4.94
N PRO A 52 2.53 -8.50 -6.26
CA PRO A 52 1.52 -9.40 -6.80
C PRO A 52 1.96 -10.88 -6.83
N ALA A 53 3.26 -11.15 -6.84
CA ALA A 53 3.78 -12.51 -6.93
C ALA A 53 3.85 -13.16 -5.53
N TYR A 54 3.56 -14.45 -5.46
CA TYR A 54 3.74 -15.24 -4.24
C TYR A 54 5.24 -15.33 -3.86
N PRO A 55 5.60 -15.17 -2.56
CA PRO A 55 4.73 -14.70 -1.48
C PRO A 55 4.45 -13.20 -1.59
N CYS A 56 3.17 -12.81 -1.52
CA CYS A 56 2.77 -11.40 -1.56
C CYS A 56 3.24 -10.70 -0.28
N MET A 57 3.97 -9.58 -0.41
CA MET A 57 4.54 -8.83 0.70
C MET A 57 4.25 -7.33 0.55
N ASN A 58 4.32 -6.57 1.64
CA ASN A 58 4.20 -5.12 1.60
C ASN A 58 5.54 -4.48 1.18
N SER A 59 5.58 -3.81 0.03
CA SER A 59 6.75 -3.03 -0.41
C SER A 59 6.88 -1.68 0.29
N GLY A 60 5.80 -1.16 0.89
CA GLY A 60 5.76 0.06 1.69
C GLY A 60 5.98 -0.15 3.19
N TYR A 61 6.62 -1.23 3.62
CA TYR A 61 6.73 -1.59 5.05
C TYR A 61 7.53 -0.59 5.90
N ASN A 62 8.47 0.15 5.29
CA ASN A 62 9.25 1.20 5.97
C ASN A 62 8.51 2.54 6.09
N VAL A 63 7.29 2.66 5.53
CA VAL A 63 6.52 3.91 5.63
C VAL A 63 6.06 4.11 7.06
N SER A 64 6.54 5.18 7.67
CA SER A 64 6.11 5.70 8.97
C SER A 64 4.95 6.70 8.84
N THR A 65 4.33 7.07 9.95
CA THR A 65 3.36 8.19 10.00
C THR A 65 3.93 9.49 9.41
N SER A 66 5.19 9.83 9.69
CA SER A 66 5.80 11.07 9.20
C SER A 66 6.06 11.05 7.70
N THR A 67 6.58 9.94 7.17
CA THR A 67 6.82 9.81 5.72
C THR A 67 5.51 9.73 4.94
N LEU A 68 4.49 9.06 5.47
CA LEU A 68 3.14 9.06 4.90
C LEU A 68 2.55 10.48 4.84
N HIS A 69 2.72 11.27 5.90
CA HIS A 69 2.24 12.65 5.94
C HIS A 69 2.86 13.49 4.82
N VAL A 70 4.20 13.47 4.69
CA VAL A 70 4.91 14.20 3.62
C VAL A 70 4.43 13.75 2.23
N MET A 71 4.33 12.43 1.98
CA MET A 71 3.85 11.92 0.69
C MET A 71 2.43 12.38 0.37
N ARG A 72 1.52 12.38 1.35
CA ARG A 72 0.13 12.82 1.17
C ARG A 72 0.05 14.31 0.81
N GLU A 73 0.84 15.15 1.45
CA GLU A 73 0.93 16.57 1.09
C GLU A 73 1.41 16.75 -0.36
N GLN A 74 2.42 15.99 -0.79
CA GLN A 74 2.92 16.07 -2.16
C GLN A 74 1.91 15.56 -3.20
N PHE A 75 1.19 14.48 -2.92
CA PHE A 75 0.14 14.00 -3.82
C PHE A 75 -0.98 15.04 -3.99
N GLN A 76 -1.42 15.64 -2.88
CA GLN A 76 -2.45 16.67 -2.90
C GLN A 76 -1.98 17.94 -3.62
N PHE A 77 -0.74 18.38 -3.38
CA PHE A 77 -0.16 19.54 -4.06
C PHE A 77 -0.19 19.39 -5.58
N VAL A 78 0.28 18.24 -6.10
CA VAL A 78 0.30 18.00 -7.56
C VAL A 78 -1.09 17.75 -8.13
N TYR A 79 -2.03 17.21 -7.36
CA TYR A 79 -3.39 16.99 -7.86
C TYR A 79 -4.20 18.29 -8.01
N LEU A 80 -3.93 19.29 -7.16
CA LEU A 80 -4.65 20.56 -7.14
C LEU A 80 -4.03 21.67 -8.02
N ASN A 81 -2.81 21.48 -8.53
CA ASN A 81 -2.10 22.41 -9.40
C ASN A 81 -1.84 21.80 -10.78
#